data_AF-A0A968FTV5-F1
#
_entry.id   AF-A0A968FTV5-F1
#
_cell.length_a   1.000
_cell.length_b   1.000
_cell.length_c   1.000
_cell.angle_alpha   90.00
_cell.angle_beta   90.00
_cell.angle_gamma   90.00
#
_symmetry.space_group_name_H-M   'P 1'
#
loop_
_entity.id
_entity.type
_entity.pdbx_description
1 polymer ?
#
loop_
_entity_poly.entity_id
_entity_poly.type
_entity_poly.pdbx_seq_one_letter_code
_entity_poly.pdbx_strand_id
1 'polypeptide(L)' 'REHLVKEYVSMQQAARRSGTASTIGNRGELRGGGKKPWRQKGTGRARAGSSRSP' A
#
# COMPACT_ATOMS: atom_id res chain seq x y z
N ARG A 1 7.57 23.98 30.64
CA ARG A 1 6.55 23.14 31.30
C ARG A 1 5.35 22.87 30.39
N GLU A 2 4.89 23.83 29.57
CA GLU A 2 3.77 23.63 28.62
C GLU A 2 3.97 22.50 27.60
N HIS A 3 5.22 22.24 27.18
CA HIS A 3 5.53 21.15 26.26
C HIS A 3 5.16 19.76 26.80
N LEU A 4 5.18 19.57 28.13
CA LEU A 4 4.83 18.30 28.76
C LEU A 4 3.33 18.00 28.62
N VAL A 5 2.49 19.04 28.71
CA VAL A 5 1.04 18.91 28.50
C VAL A 5 0.75 18.55 27.05
N LYS A 6 1.43 19.20 26.09
CA LYS A 6 1.33 18.89 24.66
C LYS A 6 1.73 17.44 24.38
N GLU A 7 2.85 16.98 24.93
CA GLU A 7 3.37 15.63 24.73
C GLU A 7 2.40 14.58 25.29
N TYR A 8 1.89 14.80 26.49
CA TYR A 8 0.93 13.89 27.12
C TYR A 8 -0.40 13.83 26.35
N VAL A 9 -0.90 14.96 25.86
CA VAL A 9 -2.11 15.02 25.02
C VAL A 9 -1.87 14.31 23.68
N SER A 10 -0.70 14.49 23.05
CA SER A 10 -0.32 13.78 21.82
C SER A 10 -0.27 12.26 22.04
N MET A 11 0.31 11.81 23.15
CA MET A 11 0.35 10.41 23.54
C MET A 11 -1.05 9.83 23.72
N GLN A 12 -1.94 10.53 24.43
CA GLN A 12 -3.33 10.11 24.58
C GLN A 12 -4.06 10.00 23.24
N GLN A 13 -3.90 11.00 22.37
CA GLN A 13 -4.51 10.98 21.03
C GLN A 13 -3.95 9.81 20.20
N ALA A 14 -2.65 9.54 20.29
CA ALA A 14 -2.03 8.42 19.62
C ALA A 14 -2.57 7.07 20.11
N ALA A 15 -2.71 6.89 21.43
CA ALA A 15 -3.25 5.68 22.03
C ALA A 15 -4.72 5.44 21.69
N ARG A 16 -5.51 6.51 21.46
CA ARG A 16 -6.91 6.42 21.03
C ARG A 16 -7.09 6.03 19.57
N ARG A 17 -6.04 6.12 18.72
CA ARG A 17 -6.15 5.76 17.30
C ARG A 17 -6.22 4.24 17.15
N SER A 18 -7.25 3.76 16.47
CA SER A 18 -7.51 2.32 16.29
C SER A 18 -6.56 1.63 15.28
N GLY A 19 -5.91 2.38 14.40
CA GLY A 19 -4.93 1.82 13.46
C GLY A 19 -5.48 0.79 12.46
N THR A 20 -6.77 0.84 12.12
CA THR A 20 -7.44 -0.16 11.27
C THR A 20 -7.20 0.01 9.77
N ALA A 21 -6.31 0.91 9.38
CA ALA A 21 -5.95 1.10 7.97
C ALA A 21 -5.22 -0.16 7.47
N SER A 22 -5.71 -0.74 6.38
CA SER A 22 -5.10 -1.88 5.72
C SER A 22 -5.01 -1.61 4.22
N THR A 23 -3.80 -1.77 3.69
CA THR A 23 -3.54 -1.84 2.26
C THR A 23 -2.99 -3.22 1.98
N ILE A 24 -3.34 -3.78 0.83
CA ILE A 24 -2.75 -5.01 0.34
C ILE A 24 -1.23 -4.80 0.21
N GLY A 25 -0.46 -5.49 1.05
CA GLY A 25 0.98 -5.27 1.18
C GLY A 25 1.77 -5.84 0.01
N ASN A 26 1.23 -6.88 -0.62
CA ASN A 26 1.83 -7.54 -1.76
C ASN A 26 0.85 -7.64 -2.93
N ARG A 27 1.33 -7.43 -4.15
CA ARG A 27 0.55 -7.66 -5.38
C ARG A 27 -0.03 -9.09 -5.49
N GLY A 28 0.51 -10.05 -4.74
CA GLY A 28 0.01 -11.44 -4.70
C GLY A 28 -1.30 -11.62 -3.95
N GLU A 29 -1.63 -10.69 -3.04
CA GLU A 29 -2.91 -10.67 -2.32
C GLU A 29 -4.01 -10.00 -3.18
N LEU A 30 -3.64 -9.29 -4.25
CA LEU A 30 -4.60 -8.73 -5.21
C LEU A 30 -5.25 -9.86 -6.02
N ARG A 31 -6.58 -9.83 -6.11
CA ARG A 31 -7.33 -10.75 -6.97
C ARG A 31 -6.96 -10.53 -8.45
N GLY A 32 -6.47 -11.59 -9.10
CA GLY A 32 -6.10 -11.59 -10.52
C GLY A 32 -4.61 -11.31 -10.77
N GLY A 33 -4.24 -10.95 -12.00
CA GLY A 33 -2.86 -10.58 -12.33
C GLY A 33 -1.86 -11.73 -12.53
N GLY A 34 -2.31 -12.99 -12.47
CA GLY A 34 -1.47 -14.16 -12.71
C GLY A 34 -1.12 -14.41 -14.19
N LYS A 35 -1.91 -13.89 -15.13
CA LYS A 35 -1.63 -13.99 -16.57
C LYS A 35 -0.90 -12.74 -17.06
N LYS A 36 0.17 -12.96 -17.84
CA LYS A 36 0.90 -11.88 -18.50
C LYS A 36 -0.05 -11.08 -19.42
N PRO A 37 -0.09 -9.73 -19.33
CA PRO A 37 -1.02 -8.91 -20.10
C PRO A 37 -0.86 -9.03 -21.62
N TRP A 38 0.38 -9.13 -22.10
CA TRP A 38 0.69 -9.27 -23.52
C TRP A 38 2.03 -9.96 -23.76
N ARG A 39 2.27 -10.39 -24.99
CA ARG A 39 3.53 -11.02 -25.43
C ARG A 39 4.71 -10.07 -25.22
N GLN A 40 5.88 -10.61 -24.89
CA GLN A 40 7.08 -9.82 -24.57
C GLN A 40 7.60 -8.95 -25.73
N LYS A 41 7.30 -9.32 -26.98
CA LYS A 41 7.76 -8.68 -28.22
C LYS A 41 6.64 -8.73 -29.26
N GLY A 42 6.73 -7.86 -30.28
CA GLY A 42 5.80 -7.83 -31.42
C GLY A 42 4.49 -7.10 -31.16
N THR A 43 4.32 -6.45 -30.01
CA THR A 43 3.09 -5.75 -29.62
C THR A 43 3.18 -4.23 -29.68
N GLY A 44 4.38 -3.66 -29.92
CA GLY A 44 4.62 -2.21 -29.91
C GLY A 44 4.46 -1.52 -28.55
N ARG A 45 4.04 -2.26 -27.51
CA ARG A 45 3.82 -1.75 -26.14
C ARG A 45 5.05 -1.98 -25.25
N ALA A 46 5.17 -1.18 -24.19
CA ALA A 46 6.13 -1.40 -23.11
C ALA A 46 5.98 -2.81 -22.49
N ARG A 47 7.02 -3.34 -21.85
CA ARG A 47 6.98 -4.69 -21.24
C ARG A 47 6.21 -4.67 -19.93
N ALA A 48 5.29 -5.62 -19.75
CA ALA A 48 4.57 -5.82 -18.49
C ALA A 48 4.64 -7.29 -18.03
N GLY A 49 4.85 -7.47 -16.72
CA GLY A 49 4.85 -8.78 -16.06
C GLY A 49 3.47 -9.20 -15.56
N SER A 50 2.74 -8.27 -14.94
CA SER A 50 1.38 -8.48 -14.43
C SER A 50 0.51 -7.27 -14.80
N SER A 51 -0.81 -7.48 -14.84
CA SER A 51 -1.78 -6.38 -14.94
C SER A 51 -1.98 -5.63 -13.61
N ARG A 52 -1.34 -6.10 -12.53
CA ARG A 52 -1.43 -5.57 -11.15
C ARG A 52 -0.04 -5.28 -10.59
N SER A 53 0.89 -4.83 -11.43
CA SER A 53 2.14 -4.24 -10.95
C SER A 53 1.84 -3.04 -10.05
N PRO A 54 2.71 -2.70 -9.07
CA PRO A 54 2.53 -1.57 -8.17
C PRO A 54 2.19 -0.26 -8.88
#